data_AF-A0A2N1M3H4-F1
#
_entry.id   AF-A0A2N1M3H4-F1
#
_cell.length_a   1.000
_cell.length_b   1.000
_cell.length_c   1.000
_cell.angle_alpha   90.00
_cell.angle_beta   90.00
_cell.angle_gamma   90.00
#
_symmetry.space_group_name_H-M   'P 1'
#
loop_
_entity.id
_entity.type
_entity.pdbx_description
1 polymer ?
#
loop_
_entity_poly.entity_id
_entity_poly.type
_entity_poly.pdbx_seq_one_letter_code
_entity_poly.pdbx_strand_id
1 'polypeptide(L)'
;MDRVTCQYIKRDGSICGGVCTRTTGCARHWKLYEKNMKKKPCLVCEFPTDADSGYCAKYCSKYSAKFHALNYRMRQKYGAEALQPSIPETLVSESDDGVGTL
;
A
#
# COMPACT_ATOMS: atom_id res chain seq x y z
N MET A 1 -36.94 -6.20 12.82
CA MET A 1 -35.69 -5.96 12.10
C MET A 1 -34.58 -5.83 13.11
N ASP A 2 -33.53 -6.65 12.97
CA ASP A 2 -32.37 -6.59 13.84
C ASP A 2 -31.70 -5.23 13.72
N ARG A 3 -31.56 -4.57 14.87
CA ARG A 3 -30.90 -3.28 14.98
C ARG A 3 -29.40 -3.54 14.96
N VAL A 4 -28.76 -3.20 13.85
CA VAL A 4 -27.30 -3.33 13.71
C VAL A 4 -26.64 -2.00 14.07
N THR A 5 -25.60 -2.06 14.91
CA THR A 5 -24.75 -0.92 15.22
C THR A 5 -23.71 -0.73 14.12
N CYS A 6 -23.64 0.47 13.55
CA CYS A 6 -22.69 0.80 12.49
C CYS A 6 -21.25 0.85 13.03
N GLN A 7 -20.42 -0.14 12.69
CA GLN A 7 -18.99 -0.18 13.00
C GLN A 7 -18.09 0.60 12.01
N TYR A 8 -18.68 1.39 11.11
CA TYR A 8 -17.89 2.18 10.16
C TYR A 8 -16.97 3.16 10.88
N ILE A 9 -15.68 3.12 10.56
CA ILE A 9 -14.68 4.05 11.09
C ILE A 9 -14.75 5.35 10.28
N LYS A 10 -15.11 6.44 10.95
CA LYS A 10 -15.16 7.79 10.38
C LYS A 10 -13.75 8.28 10.03
N ARG A 11 -13.68 9.37 9.26
CA ARG A 11 -12.41 10.01 8.86
C ARG A 11 -11.53 10.45 10.04
N ASP A 12 -12.14 10.74 11.19
CA ASP A 12 -11.43 11.13 12.41
C ASP A 12 -10.88 9.94 13.22
N GLY A 13 -11.14 8.70 12.78
CA GLY A 13 -10.76 7.48 13.48
C GLY A 13 -11.81 6.97 14.47
N SER A 14 -12.88 7.73 14.72
CA SER A 14 -13.95 7.29 15.62
C SER A 14 -14.89 6.27 14.95
N ILE A 15 -15.43 5.35 15.73
CA ILE A 15 -16.47 4.43 15.25
C ILE A 15 -17.79 5.21 15.11
N CYS A 16 -18.54 4.95 14.04
CA CYS A 16 -19.83 5.59 13.78
C CYS A 16 -20.83 5.37 14.92
N GLY A 17 -20.99 4.13 15.37
CA GLY A 17 -21.83 3.77 16.53
C GLY A 17 -23.33 3.96 16.34
N GLY A 18 -23.76 4.49 15.19
CA GLY A 18 -25.16 4.76 14.90
C GLY A 18 -25.97 3.48 14.76
N VAL A 19 -27.13 3.42 15.41
CA VAL A 19 -28.09 2.32 15.24
C VAL A 19 -28.81 2.48 13.90
N CYS A 20 -28.63 1.48 13.04
CA CYS A 20 -29.19 1.48 11.69
C CYS A 20 -30.66 1.07 11.72
N THR A 21 -31.57 2.01 11.54
CA THR A 21 -33.01 1.73 11.34
C THR A 21 -33.37 1.59 9.86
N ARG A 22 -32.62 2.22 8.95
CA ARG A 22 -32.72 2.05 7.50
C ARG A 22 -31.47 1.39 6.94
N THR A 23 -31.66 0.26 6.25
CA THR A 23 -30.58 -0.58 5.72
C THR A 23 -29.71 0.12 4.67
N THR A 24 -30.27 1.03 3.86
CA THR A 24 -29.56 1.71 2.77
C THR A 24 -28.43 2.63 3.23
N GLY A 25 -28.62 3.40 4.31
CA GLY A 25 -27.58 4.26 4.86
C GLY A 25 -26.39 3.45 5.38
N CYS A 26 -26.68 2.36 6.08
CA CYS A 26 -25.66 1.50 6.65
C CYS A 26 -25.03 0.53 5.65
N ALA A 27 -25.74 0.14 4.58
CA ALA A 27 -25.17 -0.63 3.49
C ALA A 27 -24.04 0.13 2.79
N ARG A 28 -24.19 1.46 2.59
CA ARG A 28 -23.11 2.30 2.04
C ARG A 28 -21.92 2.38 3.00
N HIS A 29 -22.18 2.51 4.30
CA HIS A 29 -21.13 2.46 5.33
C HIS A 29 -20.42 1.10 5.37
N TRP A 30 -21.15 -0.01 5.23
CA TRP A 30 -20.61 -1.38 5.19
C TRP A 30 -19.72 -1.61 3.98
N LYS A 31 -20.17 -1.20 2.80
CA LYS A 31 -19.36 -1.34 1.57
C LYS A 31 -18.04 -0.57 1.67
N LEU A 32 -18.02 0.58 2.34
CA LEU A 32 -16.80 1.34 2.61
C LEU A 32 -15.94 0.66 3.68
N TYR A 33 -16.55 0.17 4.75
CA TYR A 33 -15.86 -0.55 5.82
C TYR A 33 -15.15 -1.80 5.29
N GLU A 34 -15.83 -2.66 4.52
CA GLU A 34 -15.23 -3.86 3.90
C GLU A 34 -14.06 -3.51 2.98
N LYS A 35 -14.19 -2.44 2.18
CA LYS A 35 -13.08 -1.96 1.34
C LYS A 35 -11.90 -1.49 2.17
N ASN A 36 -12.16 -0.82 3.29
CA ASN A 36 -11.13 -0.31 4.18
C ASN A 36 -10.44 -1.42 4.98
N MET A 37 -11.14 -2.50 5.32
CA MET A 37 -10.54 -3.67 5.99
C MET A 37 -9.49 -4.39 5.14
N LYS A 38 -9.56 -4.24 3.80
CA LYS A 38 -8.54 -4.76 2.89
C LYS A 38 -7.32 -3.85 2.75
N LYS A 39 -7.40 -2.61 3.25
CA LYS A 39 -6.31 -1.65 3.19
C LYS A 39 -5.41 -1.81 4.41
N LYS A 40 -4.11 -1.57 4.22
CA LYS A 40 -3.17 -1.51 5.34
C LYS A 40 -3.43 -0.26 6.19
N PRO A 41 -3.24 -0.34 7.52
CA PRO A 41 -3.38 0.82 8.38
C PRO A 41 -2.22 1.80 8.17
N CYS A 42 -2.48 3.09 8.37
CA CYS A 42 -1.45 4.12 8.43
C CYS A 42 -0.51 3.88 9.63
N LEU A 43 0.80 3.98 9.44
CA LEU A 43 1.81 3.78 10.50
C LEU A 43 1.75 4.79 11.66
N VAL A 44 1.00 5.88 11.53
CA VAL A 44 0.93 6.96 12.54
C VAL A 44 -0.44 7.08 13.18
N CYS A 45 -1.51 7.00 12.38
CA CYS A 45 -2.87 7.26 12.86
C CYS A 45 -3.82 6.11 12.58
N GLU A 46 -3.29 4.96 12.14
CA GLU A 46 -4.00 3.70 11.86
C GLU A 46 -5.11 3.77 10.81
N PHE A 47 -5.38 4.96 10.28
CA PHE A 47 -6.40 5.16 9.27
C PHE A 47 -6.10 4.33 8.00
N PRO A 48 -7.08 3.58 7.48
CA PRO A 48 -6.89 2.73 6.31
C PRO A 48 -6.31 3.49 5.12
N THR A 49 -5.21 2.99 4.54
CA THR A 49 -4.50 3.63 3.43
C THR A 49 -4.14 2.64 2.33
N ASP A 50 -4.26 3.10 1.10
CA ASP A 50 -3.80 2.45 -0.13
C ASP A 50 -2.41 2.91 -0.56
N ALA A 51 -1.78 3.83 0.18
CA ALA A 51 -0.47 4.35 -0.19
C ALA A 51 0.63 3.33 0.15
N ASP A 52 1.47 3.01 -0.83
CA ASP A 52 2.56 2.05 -0.64
C ASP A 52 3.52 2.44 0.47
N SER A 53 3.72 3.74 0.67
CA SER A 53 4.49 4.32 1.78
C SER A 53 4.04 3.89 3.20
N GLY A 54 2.78 3.45 3.38
CA GLY A 54 2.23 3.13 4.70
C GLY A 54 1.68 4.33 5.48
N TYR A 55 1.55 5.51 4.87
CA TYR A 55 1.00 6.70 5.53
C TYR A 55 -0.23 7.24 4.79
N CYS A 56 -1.26 7.63 5.54
CA CYS A 56 -2.49 8.14 4.94
C CYS A 56 -2.36 9.59 4.43
N ALA A 57 -3.24 9.97 3.50
CA ALA A 57 -3.25 11.29 2.89
C ALA A 57 -3.33 12.47 3.89
N LYS A 58 -3.96 12.30 5.06
CA LYS A 58 -4.00 13.32 6.13
C LYS A 58 -2.62 13.58 6.73
N TYR A 59 -1.83 12.53 6.92
CA TYR A 59 -0.46 12.68 7.39
C TYR A 59 0.43 13.22 6.26
N CYS A 60 0.23 12.72 5.04
CA CYS A 60 0.93 13.19 3.86
C CYS A 60 0.68 14.68 3.61
N SER A 61 -0.52 15.21 3.83
CA SER A 61 -0.80 16.64 3.63
C SER A 61 -0.08 17.54 4.63
N LYS A 62 0.07 17.10 5.89
CA LYS A 62 0.80 17.84 6.93
C LYS A 62 2.32 17.82 6.74
N TYR A 63 2.85 16.79 6.08
CA TYR A 63 4.30 16.59 5.88
C TYR A 63 4.68 16.48 4.39
N SER A 64 3.90 17.12 3.52
CA SER A 64 3.87 16.88 2.07
C SER A 64 5.24 16.87 1.40
N ALA A 65 6.14 17.80 1.73
CA ALA A 65 7.48 17.85 1.15
C ALA A 65 8.33 16.59 1.42
N LYS A 66 8.42 16.16 2.69
CA LYS A 66 9.14 14.92 3.07
C LYS A 66 8.50 13.70 2.42
N PHE A 67 7.17 13.76 2.27
CA PHE A 67 6.35 12.68 1.76
C PHE A 67 6.45 12.50 0.24
N HIS A 68 6.49 13.61 -0.51
CA HIS A 68 6.72 13.60 -1.95
C HIS A 68 8.11 13.05 -2.28
N ALA A 69 9.14 13.45 -1.52
CA ALA A 69 10.49 12.91 -1.69
C ALA A 69 10.56 11.41 -1.41
N LEU A 70 9.92 10.93 -0.33
CA LEU A 70 9.87 9.50 -0.01
C LEU A 70 9.11 8.69 -1.07
N ASN A 71 7.92 9.13 -1.48
CA ASN A 71 7.15 8.44 -2.53
C ASN A 71 7.87 8.45 -3.88
N TYR A 72 8.53 9.54 -4.24
CA TYR A 72 9.34 9.62 -5.45
C TYR A 72 10.48 8.60 -5.41
N ARG A 73 11.22 8.52 -4.30
CA ARG A 73 12.29 7.52 -4.10
C ARG A 73 11.75 6.09 -4.19
N MET A 74 10.62 5.80 -3.55
CA MET A 74 10.01 4.46 -3.60
C MET A 74 9.58 4.09 -5.02
N ARG A 75 8.93 5.00 -5.76
CA ARG A 75 8.55 4.79 -7.17
C ARG A 75 9.76 4.55 -8.07
N GLN A 76 10.84 5.30 -7.87
CA GLN A 76 12.09 5.07 -8.62
C GLN A 76 12.70 3.72 -8.28
N LYS A 77 12.67 3.31 -7.00
CA LYS A 77 13.15 2.00 -6.57
C LYS A 77 12.35 0.86 -7.20
N TYR A 78 11.01 0.90 -7.15
CA TYR A 78 10.18 -0.11 -7.79
C TYR A 78 10.31 -0.11 -9.32
N GLY A 79 10.45 1.06 -9.94
CA GLY A 79 10.73 1.14 -11.38
C GLY A 79 12.08 0.52 -11.74
N ALA A 80 13.12 0.78 -10.95
CA ALA A 80 14.45 0.20 -11.14
C ALA A 80 14.48 -1.31 -10.83
N GLU A 81 13.74 -1.79 -9.82
CA GLU A 81 13.62 -3.20 -9.48
C GLU A 81 12.79 -3.98 -10.53
N ALA A 82 11.75 -3.37 -11.09
CA ALA A 82 11.00 -3.95 -12.21
C ALA A 82 11.81 -4.04 -13.52
N LEU A 83 12.87 -3.24 -13.63
CA LEU A 83 13.80 -3.22 -14.76
C LEU A 83 15.04 -4.11 -14.56
N GLN A 84 15.18 -4.79 -13.42
CA GLN A 84 16.24 -5.77 -13.23
C GLN A 84 16.06 -6.91 -14.24
N PRO A 85 16.95 -7.07 -15.23
CA PRO A 85 16.96 -8.26 -16.05
C PRO A 85 17.35 -9.40 -15.13
N SER A 86 16.52 -10.44 -15.05
CA SER A 86 16.95 -11.73 -14.51
C SER A 86 18.11 -12.20 -15.36
N ILE A 87 19.34 -12.00 -14.86
CA ILE A 87 20.56 -12.51 -15.49
C ILE A 87 20.34 -14.01 -15.67
N PRO A 88 20.31 -14.56 -16.90
CA PRO A 88 20.30 -16.00 -17.08
C PRO A 88 21.64 -16.53 -16.57
N GLU A 89 21.61 -17.50 -15.65
CA GLU A 89 22.78 -18.09 -14.98
C GLU A 89 23.72 -18.89 -15.93
N THR A 90 23.73 -18.62 -17.23
CA THR A 90 24.32 -19.52 -18.25
C THR A 90 25.51 -18.95 -19.03
N LEU A 91 26.21 -17.92 -18.53
CA LEU A 91 27.42 -17.39 -19.19
C LEU A 91 28.71 -17.59 -18.38
N VAL A 92 28.86 -18.75 -17.72
CA VAL A 92 30.17 -19.27 -17.33
C VAL A 92 30.36 -20.61 -18.01
N SER A 93 30.92 -20.56 -19.22
CA SER A 93 31.81 -21.60 -19.74
C SER A 93 32.84 -20.87 -20.58
N GLU A 94 34.03 -20.73 -19.98
CA GLU A 94 35.24 -20.18 -20.58
C GLU A 94 35.50 -20.81 -21.96
N SER A 95 35.65 -19.95 -22.96
CA SER A 95 36.40 -20.24 -24.16
C SER A 95 37.81 -19.70 -23.95
N ASP A 96 38.85 -20.53 -24.07
CA ASP A 96 40.05 -20.18 -24.83
C ASP A 96 40.93 -21.43 -25.05
N ASP A 97 41.03 -21.83 -26.32
CA ASP A 97 41.99 -22.78 -26.85
C ASP A 97 43.33 -22.07 -27.17
N GLY A 98 44.47 -22.67 -26.80
CA GLY A 98 45.66 -22.67 -27.67
C GLY A 98 47.01 -22.10 -27.17
N VAL A 99 47.94 -23.03 -26.90
CA VAL A 99 49.38 -23.08 -27.31
C VAL A 99 50.42 -22.07 -26.75
N GLY A 100 51.51 -22.61 -26.17
CA GLY A 100 52.80 -21.91 -25.99
C GLY A 100 53.87 -22.62 -25.12
N THR A 101 54.70 -23.44 -25.76
CA THR A 101 56.14 -23.78 -25.56
C THR A 101 56.81 -23.78 -24.16
N LEU A 102 57.50 -24.89 -23.84
CA LEU A 102 58.94 -24.96 -23.49
C LEU A 102 59.49 -26.37 -23.76
#